data_AF-A0A840MV98-F1
#
_entry.id   AF-A0A840MV98-F1
#
_cell.length_a   1.000
_cell.length_b   1.000
_cell.length_c   1.000
_cell.angle_alpha   90.00
_cell.angle_beta   90.00
_cell.angle_gamma   90.00
#
_symmetry.space_group_name_H-M   'P 1'
#
loop_
_entity.id
_entity.type
_entity.pdbx_description
1 polymer ?
#
loop_
_entity_poly.entity_id
_entity_poly.type
_entity_poly.pdbx_seq_one_letter_code
_entity_poly.pdbx_strand_id
1 'polypeptide(L)'
;MKRQQGRSPGSGTTRQTPGHEIDRFRALHLDLSVRDLMTETGMTQVLVNDSESPLGWLARRKGRDGRAMIGPDQFIAGERLRADFTRGHLTPRVTSSWTGIGRTRGAGGGFEMTDLIVASRQRVRLALEACGPEFSGLLLDVCCFLRGLEDVERERGWPSRSAKVVLQLALDRLARHYGLRSDVSGTGVAIRTWLADDAIFKP
;
A
#
# COMPACT_ATOMS: atom_id res chain seq x y z
N MET A 1 13.30 49.62 53.35
CA MET A 1 13.92 48.84 52.26
C MET A 1 13.12 47.56 52.06
N LYS A 2 12.41 47.43 50.92
CA LYS A 2 11.43 46.36 50.65
C LYS A 2 12.14 45.10 50.16
N ARG A 3 11.91 43.94 50.80
CA ARG A 3 12.36 42.62 50.32
C ARG A 3 11.46 42.18 49.17
N GLN A 4 12.00 42.12 47.95
CA GLN A 4 11.37 41.49 46.80
C GLN A 4 11.51 39.96 46.91
N GLN A 5 10.39 39.25 46.85
CA GLN A 5 10.34 37.80 46.68
C GLN A 5 10.57 37.46 45.19
N GLY A 6 11.63 36.71 44.91
CA GLY A 6 11.93 36.17 43.58
C GLY A 6 11.09 34.91 43.31
N ARG A 7 10.29 34.98 42.25
CA ARG A 7 9.36 33.97 41.74
C ARG A 7 10.13 32.83 41.04
N SER A 8 9.92 31.58 41.49
CA SER A 8 10.44 30.38 40.83
C SER A 8 9.87 30.23 39.41
N PRO A 9 10.68 29.82 38.41
CA PRO A 9 10.16 29.52 37.08
C PRO A 9 9.43 28.17 37.13
N GLY A 10 8.14 28.20 36.84
CA GLY A 10 7.29 27.01 36.81
C GLY A 10 7.79 25.99 35.79
N SER A 11 7.79 24.72 36.18
CA SER A 11 8.02 23.61 35.27
C SER A 11 7.01 23.70 34.12
N GLY A 12 7.52 23.95 32.93
CA GLY A 12 6.76 23.79 31.71
C GLY A 12 6.34 22.34 31.62
N THR A 13 5.09 22.05 31.97
CA THR A 13 4.43 20.80 31.63
C THR A 13 4.46 20.70 30.12
N THR A 14 5.39 19.89 29.60
CA THR A 14 5.36 19.42 28.22
C THR A 14 3.98 18.81 28.03
N ARG A 15 3.11 19.50 27.29
CA ARG A 15 1.86 18.93 26.80
C ARG A 15 2.26 17.78 25.87
N GLN A 16 2.37 16.59 26.43
CA GLN A 16 2.30 15.37 25.66
C GLN A 16 0.91 15.37 25.02
N THR A 17 0.86 15.63 23.72
CA THR A 17 -0.31 15.33 22.90
C THR A 17 -0.59 13.85 23.13
N PRO A 18 -1.79 13.46 23.60
CA PRO A 18 -2.08 12.06 23.84
C PRO A 18 -1.99 11.36 22.49
N GLY A 19 -0.92 10.59 22.28
CA GLY A 19 -0.89 9.58 21.25
C GLY A 19 -2.14 8.75 21.47
N HIS A 20 -2.91 8.52 20.39
CA HIS A 20 -4.16 7.79 20.46
C HIS A 20 -3.87 6.34 20.87
N GLU A 21 -3.75 6.12 22.18
CA GLU A 21 -3.31 4.86 22.76
C GLU A 21 -4.37 3.81 22.39
N ILE A 22 -3.95 2.76 21.69
CA ILE A 22 -4.87 1.70 21.28
C ILE A 22 -5.22 0.92 22.54
N ASP A 23 -6.50 0.90 22.91
CA ASP A 23 -7.00 0.13 24.05
C ASP A 23 -6.54 -1.34 23.97
N ARG A 24 -6.18 -1.91 25.13
CA ARG A 24 -5.78 -3.30 25.30
C ARG A 24 -6.68 -4.30 24.56
N PHE A 25 -8.00 -4.11 24.59
CA PHE A 25 -8.92 -5.01 23.89
C PHE A 25 -8.72 -4.98 22.38
N ARG A 26 -8.53 -3.79 21.79
CA ARG A 26 -8.21 -3.67 20.36
C ARG A 26 -6.83 -4.23 20.05
N ALA A 27 -5.84 -3.97 20.89
CA ALA A 27 -4.48 -4.47 20.69
C ALA A 27 -4.40 -6.00 20.66
N LEU A 28 -5.29 -6.72 21.37
CA LEU A 28 -5.38 -8.18 21.32
C LEU A 28 -5.87 -8.73 19.97
N HIS A 29 -6.56 -7.92 19.18
CA HIS A 29 -7.15 -8.31 17.89
C HIS A 29 -6.43 -7.71 16.68
N LEU A 30 -5.35 -6.95 16.90
CA LEU A 30 -4.57 -6.30 15.85
C LEU A 30 -3.14 -6.83 15.86
N ASP A 31 -2.55 -6.95 14.67
CA ASP A 31 -1.14 -7.27 14.51
C ASP A 31 -0.35 -5.96 14.43
N LEU A 32 -0.08 -5.32 15.58
CA LEU A 32 0.49 -3.97 15.62
C LEU A 32 2.02 -3.98 15.48
N SER A 33 2.55 -3.19 14.56
CA SER A 33 3.98 -2.91 14.42
C SER A 33 4.27 -1.39 14.47
N VAL A 34 5.39 -0.99 15.07
CA VAL A 34 5.83 0.42 15.06
C VAL A 34 6.64 0.68 13.78
N ARG A 35 6.33 1.78 13.08
CA ARG A 35 7.07 2.22 11.90
C ARG A 35 7.43 3.69 11.96
N ASP A 36 8.65 3.99 11.55
CA ASP A 36 9.09 5.36 11.29
C ASP A 36 8.55 5.80 9.92
N LEU A 37 7.70 6.82 9.91
CA LEU A 37 7.18 7.45 8.71
C LEU A 37 7.76 8.87 8.59
N MET A 38 8.27 9.20 7.40
CA MET A 38 8.64 10.57 7.07
C MET A 38 7.36 11.38 6.84
N THR A 39 7.12 12.36 7.71
CA THR A 39 6.01 13.33 7.59
C THR A 39 6.57 14.69 7.21
N GLU A 40 5.70 15.64 6.86
CA GLU A 40 6.09 17.04 6.58
C GLU A 40 6.84 17.69 7.77
N THR A 41 6.59 17.20 8.99
CA THR A 41 7.20 17.67 10.24
C THR A 41 8.42 16.85 10.68
N GLY A 42 8.89 15.90 9.87
CA GLY A 42 10.03 15.02 10.17
C GLY A 42 9.63 13.55 10.37
N MET A 43 10.57 12.74 10.87
CA MET A 43 10.33 11.31 11.14
C MET A 43 9.41 11.16 12.35
N THR A 44 8.30 10.44 12.19
CA THR A 44 7.32 10.15 13.24
C THR A 44 7.11 8.66 13.35
N GLN A 45 7.09 8.14 14.59
CA GLN A 45 6.73 6.76 14.86
C GLN A 45 5.21 6.59 14.86
N VAL A 46 4.71 5.64 14.08
CA VAL A 46 3.30 5.33 13.96
C VAL A 46 3.08 3.84 14.17
N LEU A 47 2.03 3.49 14.92
CA LEU A 47 1.55 2.11 15.05
C LEU A 47 0.74 1.76 13.80
N VAL A 48 1.13 0.69 13.11
CA VAL A 48 0.49 0.19 11.89
C VAL A 48 -0.05 -1.21 12.18
N ASN A 49 -1.27 -1.52 11.71
CA ASN A 49 -1.76 -2.89 11.71
C ASN A 49 -1.20 -3.64 10.51
N ASP A 50 -0.30 -4.57 10.77
CA ASP A 50 0.39 -5.37 9.78
C ASP A 50 -0.52 -6.35 9.03
N SER A 51 -1.69 -6.66 9.59
CA SER A 51 -2.74 -7.47 8.96
C SER A 51 -3.69 -6.67 8.05
N GLU A 52 -3.54 -5.35 7.96
CA GLU A 52 -4.46 -4.49 7.21
C GLU A 52 -4.36 -4.70 5.69
N SER A 53 -3.24 -5.21 5.18
CA SER A 53 -3.06 -5.48 3.75
C SER A 53 -2.32 -6.79 3.51
N PRO A 54 -2.82 -7.67 2.61
CA PRO A 54 -2.11 -8.88 2.21
C PRO A 54 -0.75 -8.56 1.57
N LEU A 55 -0.60 -7.38 0.94
CA LEU A 55 0.67 -6.92 0.40
C LEU A 55 1.70 -6.64 1.50
N GLY A 56 1.27 -6.12 2.65
CA GLY A 56 2.15 -5.88 3.80
C GLY A 56 2.80 -7.17 4.29
N TRP A 57 2.01 -8.25 4.39
CA TRP A 57 2.53 -9.56 4.74
C TRP A 57 3.47 -10.14 3.67
N LEU A 58 3.12 -10.00 2.38
CA LEU A 58 3.96 -10.47 1.27
C LEU A 58 5.29 -9.72 1.17
N ALA A 59 5.31 -8.42 1.45
CA ALA A 59 6.53 -7.62 1.40
C ALA A 59 7.52 -8.01 2.50
N ARG A 60 7.02 -8.42 3.67
CA ARG A 60 7.86 -8.85 4.81
C ARG A 60 8.30 -10.30 4.70
N ARG A 61 7.43 -11.18 4.21
CA ARG A 61 7.71 -12.62 4.19
C ARG A 61 8.80 -12.94 3.18
N LYS A 62 9.80 -13.69 3.62
CA LYS A 62 10.86 -14.21 2.76
C LYS A 62 10.42 -15.53 2.13
N GLY A 63 10.63 -15.66 0.83
CA GLY A 63 10.46 -16.92 0.11
C GLY A 63 11.58 -17.92 0.43
N ARG A 64 11.54 -19.07 -0.25
CA ARG A 64 12.59 -20.10 -0.17
C ARG A 64 13.98 -19.53 -0.44
N ASP A 65 14.07 -18.55 -1.33
CA ASP A 65 15.33 -17.94 -1.76
C ASP A 65 15.79 -16.80 -0.84
N GLY A 66 15.15 -16.60 0.31
CA GLY A 66 15.49 -15.57 1.29
C GLY A 66 15.10 -14.13 0.89
N ARG A 67 14.57 -13.93 -0.32
CA ARG A 67 14.07 -12.64 -0.83
C ARG A 67 12.61 -12.41 -0.43
N ALA A 68 12.22 -11.14 -0.30
CA ALA A 68 10.83 -10.75 -0.10
C ALA A 68 9.92 -11.35 -1.18
N MET A 69 8.69 -11.72 -0.82
CA MET A 69 7.75 -12.32 -1.78
C MET A 69 7.25 -11.32 -2.82
N ILE A 70 7.27 -10.03 -2.54
CA ILE A 70 7.07 -8.94 -3.51
C ILE A 70 8.17 -7.88 -3.33
N GLY A 71 8.55 -7.21 -4.41
CA GLY A 71 9.53 -6.12 -4.39
C GLY A 71 8.98 -4.82 -3.80
N PRO A 72 9.85 -3.85 -3.47
CA PRO A 72 9.42 -2.55 -2.94
C PRO A 72 8.54 -1.78 -3.94
N ASP A 73 8.90 -1.77 -5.22
CA ASP A 73 8.14 -1.07 -6.27
C ASP A 73 6.76 -1.70 -6.47
N GLN A 74 6.69 -3.03 -6.41
CA GLN A 74 5.44 -3.80 -6.47
C GLN A 74 4.54 -3.46 -5.27
N PHE A 75 5.10 -3.40 -4.07
CA PHE A 75 4.38 -3.03 -2.86
C PHE A 75 3.83 -1.60 -2.95
N ILE A 76 4.67 -0.63 -3.33
CA ILE A 76 4.25 0.78 -3.49
C ILE A 76 3.16 0.89 -4.56
N ALA A 77 3.30 0.18 -5.69
CA ALA A 77 2.32 0.17 -6.77
C ALA A 77 0.95 -0.33 -6.28
N GLY A 78 0.92 -1.47 -5.59
CA GLY A 78 -0.31 -2.05 -5.05
C GLY A 78 -0.98 -1.17 -3.99
N GLU A 79 -0.21 -0.62 -3.05
CA GLU A 79 -0.75 0.30 -2.03
C GLU A 79 -1.23 1.62 -2.65
N ARG A 80 -0.57 2.13 -3.70
CA ARG A 80 -1.03 3.31 -4.45
C ARG A 80 -2.36 3.05 -5.15
N LEU A 81 -2.53 1.88 -5.77
CA LEU A 81 -3.80 1.47 -6.37
C LEU A 81 -4.91 1.40 -5.31
N ARG A 82 -4.63 0.79 -4.14
CA ARG A 82 -5.56 0.74 -3.02
C ARG A 82 -5.97 2.15 -2.56
N ALA A 83 -4.99 3.04 -2.37
CA ALA A 83 -5.23 4.41 -1.94
C ALA A 83 -6.11 5.19 -2.93
N ASP A 84 -5.86 5.07 -4.24
CA ASP A 84 -6.69 5.70 -5.26
C ASP A 84 -8.10 5.08 -5.33
N PHE A 85 -8.23 3.76 -5.13
CA PHE A 85 -9.52 3.07 -5.06
C PHE A 85 -10.38 3.56 -3.88
N THR A 86 -9.78 3.66 -2.70
CA THR A 86 -10.44 4.18 -1.49
C THR A 86 -10.80 5.65 -1.65
N ARG A 87 -9.88 6.49 -2.15
CA ARG A 87 -10.15 7.93 -2.39
C ARG A 87 -11.22 8.15 -3.46
N GLY A 88 -11.30 7.26 -4.44
CA GLY A 88 -12.33 7.25 -5.47
C GLY A 88 -13.72 6.81 -4.99
N HIS A 89 -13.88 6.43 -3.72
CA HIS A 89 -15.11 5.83 -3.19
C HIS A 89 -15.61 4.66 -4.03
N LEU A 90 -14.70 3.80 -4.49
CA LEU A 90 -15.02 2.63 -5.31
C LEU A 90 -15.32 1.38 -4.45
N THR A 91 -15.10 1.44 -3.14
CA THR A 91 -15.45 0.38 -2.19
C THR A 91 -16.99 0.23 -2.10
N PRO A 92 -17.53 -1.00 -2.24
CA PRO A 92 -18.95 -1.27 -2.02
C PRO A 92 -19.41 -0.79 -0.64
N ARG A 93 -20.51 -0.04 -0.57
CA ARG A 93 -21.10 0.42 0.70
C ARG A 93 -22.15 -0.57 1.16
N VAL A 94 -21.86 -1.32 2.21
CA VAL A 94 -22.77 -2.33 2.79
C VAL A 94 -23.59 -1.76 3.96
N THR A 95 -23.23 -0.59 4.48
CA THR A 95 -23.90 0.05 5.63
C THR A 95 -24.61 1.35 5.24
N SER A 96 -25.69 1.66 5.96
CA SER A 96 -26.42 2.92 5.83
C SER A 96 -25.51 4.12 6.07
N SER A 97 -25.52 5.06 5.13
CA SER A 97 -24.70 6.27 5.18
C SER A 97 -25.42 7.38 5.95
N TRP A 98 -24.96 7.68 7.15
CA TRP A 98 -25.44 8.81 7.96
C TRP A 98 -24.74 10.14 7.62
N THR A 99 -23.78 10.13 6.69
CA THR A 99 -23.12 11.35 6.21
C THR A 99 -24.08 12.12 5.30
N GLY A 100 -24.77 13.11 5.87
CA GLY A 100 -25.75 13.94 5.16
C GLY A 100 -26.80 14.58 6.07
N ILE A 101 -27.01 14.04 7.28
CA ILE A 101 -27.93 14.63 8.25
C ILE A 101 -27.24 15.85 8.89
N GLY A 102 -27.65 17.06 8.49
CA GLY A 102 -27.27 18.31 9.16
C GLY A 102 -26.17 19.17 8.49
N ARG A 103 -25.69 18.85 7.28
CA ARG A 103 -24.71 19.71 6.60
C ARG A 103 -25.42 20.89 5.91
N THR A 104 -25.31 22.07 6.50
CA THR A 104 -25.58 23.35 5.83
C THR A 104 -24.66 23.49 4.62
N ARG A 105 -25.23 23.83 3.46
CA ARG A 105 -24.48 24.18 2.23
C ARG A 105 -23.71 25.47 2.50
N GLY A 106 -22.45 25.36 2.89
CA GLY A 106 -21.60 26.52 3.10
C GLY A 106 -20.17 26.16 3.44
N ALA A 107 -19.32 26.09 2.41
CA ALA A 107 -17.88 26.37 2.41
C ALA A 107 -17.25 25.70 1.16
N GLY A 108 -16.51 26.46 0.36
CA GLY A 108 -15.99 26.13 -0.98
C GLY A 108 -14.99 24.97 -1.12
N GLY A 109 -15.03 23.94 -0.26
CA GLY A 109 -14.20 22.74 -0.37
C GLY A 109 -14.86 21.55 -1.10
N GLY A 110 -16.14 21.66 -1.48
CA GLY A 110 -16.86 20.56 -2.15
C GLY A 110 -16.40 20.29 -3.59
N PHE A 111 -15.92 21.33 -4.29
CA PHE A 111 -15.47 21.23 -5.67
C PHE A 111 -14.12 20.50 -5.75
N GLU A 112 -13.11 20.97 -4.99
CA GLU A 112 -11.81 20.33 -4.83
C GLU A 112 -11.92 18.85 -4.40
N MET A 113 -12.80 18.55 -3.43
CA MET A 113 -13.05 17.17 -3.01
C MET A 113 -13.63 16.31 -4.15
N THR A 114 -14.52 16.88 -4.97
CA THR A 114 -15.12 16.18 -6.11
C THR A 114 -14.06 15.90 -7.19
N ASP A 115 -13.21 16.88 -7.48
CA ASP A 115 -12.12 16.75 -8.45
C ASP A 115 -11.10 15.69 -8.02
N LEU A 116 -10.75 15.64 -6.73
CA LEU A 116 -9.89 14.60 -6.17
C LEU A 116 -10.49 13.19 -6.30
N ILE A 117 -11.80 13.04 -6.11
CA ILE A 117 -12.50 11.77 -6.30
C ILE A 117 -12.48 11.37 -7.77
N VAL A 118 -12.81 12.29 -8.68
CA VAL A 118 -12.81 12.06 -10.13
C VAL A 118 -11.41 11.66 -10.61
N ALA A 119 -10.38 12.41 -10.22
CA ALA A 119 -9.00 12.12 -10.56
C ALA A 119 -8.56 10.74 -10.03
N SER A 120 -8.97 10.38 -8.82
CA SER A 120 -8.64 9.06 -8.25
C SER A 120 -9.31 7.92 -9.04
N ARG A 121 -10.59 8.08 -9.41
CA ARG A 121 -11.29 7.10 -10.27
C ARG A 121 -10.63 6.95 -11.64
N GLN A 122 -10.22 8.07 -12.24
CA GLN A 122 -9.50 8.05 -13.51
C GLN A 122 -8.15 7.32 -13.39
N ARG A 123 -7.37 7.58 -12.34
CA ARG A 123 -6.10 6.86 -12.10
C ARG A 123 -6.30 5.36 -11.92
N VAL A 124 -7.32 4.93 -11.18
CA VAL A 124 -7.67 3.50 -11.04
C VAL A 124 -8.00 2.90 -12.41
N ARG A 125 -8.88 3.56 -13.19
CA ARG A 125 -9.27 3.08 -14.52
C ARG A 125 -8.06 2.91 -15.44
N LEU A 126 -7.21 3.93 -15.54
CA LEU A 126 -6.02 3.92 -16.39
C LEU A 126 -5.02 2.85 -15.94
N ALA A 127 -4.85 2.64 -14.63
CA ALA A 127 -3.96 1.62 -14.10
C ALA A 127 -4.44 0.20 -14.46
N LEU A 128 -5.74 -0.07 -14.31
CA LEU A 128 -6.33 -1.36 -14.67
C LEU A 128 -6.28 -1.60 -16.18
N GLU A 129 -6.59 -0.59 -17.00
CA GLU A 129 -6.45 -0.66 -18.46
C GLU A 129 -5.01 -0.95 -18.89
N ALA A 130 -4.03 -0.28 -18.28
CA ALA A 130 -2.63 -0.53 -18.54
C ALA A 130 -2.20 -1.95 -18.14
N CYS A 131 -2.79 -2.52 -17.09
CA CYS A 131 -2.56 -3.90 -16.64
C CYS A 131 -3.27 -4.94 -17.52
N GLY A 132 -4.37 -4.58 -18.15
CA GLY A 132 -5.19 -5.45 -19.00
C GLY A 132 -6.17 -6.33 -18.21
N PRO A 133 -7.12 -6.98 -18.91
CA PRO A 133 -8.20 -7.75 -18.29
C PRO A 133 -7.69 -8.94 -17.47
N GLU A 134 -6.58 -9.55 -17.91
CA GLU A 134 -5.96 -10.72 -17.24
C GLU A 134 -5.57 -10.45 -15.78
N PHE A 135 -5.12 -9.23 -15.48
CA PHE A 135 -4.60 -8.86 -14.16
C PHE A 135 -5.52 -7.93 -13.38
N SER A 136 -6.42 -7.21 -14.05
CA SER A 136 -7.28 -6.22 -13.40
C SER A 136 -8.11 -6.82 -12.27
N GLY A 137 -8.75 -7.97 -12.51
CA GLY A 137 -9.53 -8.65 -11.48
C GLY A 137 -8.67 -9.08 -10.29
N LEU A 138 -7.48 -9.63 -10.55
CA LEU A 138 -6.56 -10.09 -9.49
C LEU A 138 -6.07 -8.93 -8.63
N LEU A 139 -5.70 -7.81 -9.25
CA LEU A 139 -5.26 -6.61 -8.56
C LEU A 139 -6.36 -6.04 -7.67
N LEU A 140 -7.61 -6.01 -8.16
CA LEU A 140 -8.76 -5.59 -7.36
C LEU A 140 -9.00 -6.52 -6.17
N ASP A 141 -9.02 -7.84 -6.40
CA ASP A 141 -9.22 -8.84 -5.34
C ASP A 141 -8.21 -8.69 -4.20
N VAL A 142 -6.91 -8.62 -4.53
CA VAL A 142 -5.85 -8.62 -3.52
C VAL A 142 -5.57 -7.23 -2.97
N CYS A 143 -5.45 -6.21 -3.83
CA CYS A 143 -5.04 -4.87 -3.38
C CYS A 143 -6.21 -4.07 -2.80
N CYS A 144 -7.42 -4.22 -3.34
CA CYS A 144 -8.57 -3.39 -2.97
C CYS A 144 -9.54 -4.12 -2.04
N PHE A 145 -9.84 -5.39 -2.32
CA PHE A 145 -10.74 -6.21 -1.51
C PHE A 145 -10.02 -7.05 -0.45
N LEU A 146 -8.68 -6.95 -0.39
CA LEU A 146 -7.84 -7.56 0.65
C LEU A 146 -8.02 -9.08 0.77
N ARG A 147 -8.35 -9.75 -0.33
CA ARG A 147 -8.58 -11.19 -0.36
C ARG A 147 -7.25 -11.93 -0.23
N GLY A 148 -7.26 -13.03 0.53
CA GLY A 148 -6.11 -13.92 0.65
C GLY A 148 -5.80 -14.63 -0.67
N LEU A 149 -4.53 -14.93 -0.92
CA LEU A 149 -4.13 -15.62 -2.16
C LEU A 149 -4.79 -16.99 -2.30
N GLU A 150 -5.00 -17.71 -1.19
CA GLU A 150 -5.66 -19.02 -1.18
C GLU A 150 -7.13 -18.95 -1.63
N ASP A 151 -7.83 -17.88 -1.25
CA ASP A 151 -9.22 -17.65 -1.68
C ASP A 151 -9.29 -17.34 -3.17
N VAL A 152 -8.35 -16.53 -3.65
CA VAL A 152 -8.22 -16.21 -5.07
C VAL A 152 -7.91 -17.45 -5.90
N GLU A 153 -7.01 -18.33 -5.43
CA GLU A 153 -6.70 -19.61 -6.09
C GLU A 153 -7.95 -20.49 -6.19
N ARG A 154 -8.68 -20.64 -5.09
CA ARG A 154 -9.90 -21.45 -5.02
C ARG A 154 -10.98 -20.95 -5.98
N GLU A 155 -11.25 -19.64 -5.99
CA GLU A 155 -12.30 -19.08 -6.84
C GLU A 155 -11.96 -19.07 -8.33
N ARG A 156 -10.67 -18.93 -8.67
CA ARG A 156 -10.21 -18.93 -10.07
C ARG A 156 -9.89 -20.34 -10.59
N GLY A 157 -10.00 -21.37 -9.75
CA GLY A 157 -9.65 -22.75 -10.10
C GLY A 157 -8.16 -22.93 -10.39
N TRP A 158 -7.30 -22.11 -9.80
CA TRP A 158 -5.87 -22.17 -10.03
C TRP A 158 -5.19 -23.26 -9.19
N PRO A 159 -4.09 -23.87 -9.68
CA PRO A 159 -3.28 -24.78 -8.88
C PRO A 159 -2.76 -24.10 -7.60
N SER A 160 -2.59 -24.87 -6.53
CA SER A 160 -2.07 -24.33 -5.27
C SER A 160 -0.73 -23.60 -5.45
N ARG A 161 -0.56 -22.48 -4.73
CA ARG A 161 0.66 -21.64 -4.71
C ARG A 161 1.00 -20.94 -6.03
N SER A 162 0.06 -20.86 -6.96
CA SER A 162 0.25 -20.17 -8.24
C SER A 162 -0.08 -18.68 -8.18
N ALA A 163 -1.02 -18.26 -7.31
CA ALA A 163 -1.50 -16.88 -7.28
C ALA A 163 -0.39 -15.87 -6.97
N LYS A 164 0.62 -16.27 -6.18
CA LYS A 164 1.78 -15.43 -5.90
C LYS A 164 2.48 -14.99 -7.19
N VAL A 165 2.78 -15.93 -8.09
CA VAL A 165 3.56 -15.64 -9.31
C VAL A 165 2.75 -14.74 -10.24
N VAL A 166 1.45 -15.02 -10.38
CA VAL A 166 0.56 -14.18 -11.20
C VAL A 166 0.42 -12.78 -10.60
N LEU A 167 0.33 -12.67 -9.27
CA LEU A 167 0.28 -11.38 -8.59
C LEU A 167 1.56 -10.58 -8.78
N GLN A 168 2.74 -11.22 -8.70
CA GLN A 168 4.02 -10.55 -8.99
C GLN A 168 4.03 -9.95 -10.40
N LEU A 169 3.62 -10.73 -11.40
CA LEU A 169 3.55 -10.26 -12.78
C LEU A 169 2.55 -9.09 -12.96
N ALA A 170 1.40 -9.17 -12.29
CA ALA A 170 0.41 -8.10 -12.26
C ALA A 170 0.98 -6.82 -11.63
N LEU A 171 1.64 -6.95 -10.48
CA LEU A 171 2.26 -5.82 -9.77
C LEU A 171 3.44 -5.22 -10.54
N ASP A 172 4.21 -6.01 -11.30
CA ASP A 172 5.27 -5.51 -12.19
C ASP A 172 4.70 -4.66 -13.33
N ARG A 173 3.56 -5.08 -13.88
CA ARG A 173 2.84 -4.31 -14.90
C ARG A 173 2.26 -3.01 -14.30
N LEU A 174 1.73 -3.08 -13.10
CA LEU A 174 1.23 -1.92 -12.36
C LEU A 174 2.35 -0.94 -12.00
N ALA A 175 3.49 -1.42 -11.51
CA ALA A 175 4.66 -0.62 -11.19
C ALA A 175 5.21 0.10 -12.43
N ARG A 176 5.22 -0.58 -13.59
CA ARG A 176 5.53 0.05 -14.89
C ARG A 176 4.58 1.20 -15.21
N HIS A 177 3.28 1.01 -15.04
CA HIS A 177 2.29 2.06 -15.28
C HIS A 177 2.52 3.28 -14.38
N TYR A 178 2.87 3.07 -13.11
CA TYR A 178 3.15 4.17 -12.19
C TYR A 178 4.54 4.78 -12.31
N GLY A 179 5.38 4.28 -13.24
CA GLY A 179 6.76 4.74 -13.37
C GLY A 179 7.64 4.39 -12.17
N LEU A 180 7.27 3.36 -11.41
CA LEU A 180 7.95 2.96 -10.17
C LEU A 180 9.09 1.98 -10.38
N ARG A 181 9.36 1.55 -11.62
CA ARG A 181 10.48 0.64 -11.88
C ARG A 181 11.77 1.32 -11.42
N SER A 182 12.36 0.78 -10.36
CA SER A 182 13.80 0.70 -10.27
C SER A 182 14.25 0.02 -11.55
N ASP A 183 14.90 0.76 -12.44
CA ASP A 183 15.62 0.08 -13.50
C ASP A 183 16.60 -0.82 -12.77
N VAL A 184 16.35 -2.13 -12.82
CA VAL A 184 17.40 -3.09 -12.55
C VAL A 184 18.41 -2.79 -13.64
N SER A 185 19.35 -1.88 -13.35
CA SER A 185 20.63 -1.81 -14.02
C SER A 185 21.26 -3.16 -13.75
N GLY A 186 20.85 -4.15 -14.54
CA GLY A 186 21.54 -5.42 -14.63
C GLY A 186 22.93 -5.03 -15.07
N THR A 187 23.89 -5.11 -14.15
CA THR A 187 25.29 -5.25 -14.48
C THR A 187 25.31 -6.36 -15.52
N GLY A 188 25.61 -6.00 -16.78
CA GLY A 188 25.28 -6.82 -17.95
C GLY A 188 25.60 -8.28 -17.74
N VAL A 189 24.58 -9.09 -17.42
CA VAL A 189 24.76 -10.53 -17.30
C VAL A 189 24.88 -10.99 -18.74
N ALA A 190 26.10 -11.36 -19.12
CA ALA A 190 26.38 -11.94 -20.42
C ALA A 190 25.33 -13.02 -20.71
N ILE A 191 24.66 -12.91 -21.86
CA ILE A 191 23.68 -13.90 -22.31
C ILE A 191 24.38 -15.25 -22.28
N ARG A 192 23.95 -16.13 -21.36
CA ARG A 192 24.42 -17.51 -21.33
C ARG A 192 23.62 -18.26 -22.37
N THR A 193 24.28 -18.57 -23.48
CA THR A 193 23.71 -19.40 -24.53
C THR A 193 23.73 -20.86 -24.07
N TRP A 194 22.70 -21.63 -24.41
CA TRP A 194 22.62 -23.08 -24.17
C TRP A 194 23.50 -23.90 -25.15
N LEU A 195 24.29 -23.22 -25.97
CA LEU A 195 25.25 -23.83 -26.87
C LEU A 195 26.45 -24.26 -26.04
N ALA A 196 26.95 -25.47 -26.30
CA ALA A 196 28.26 -25.86 -25.84
C ALA A 196 29.31 -24.91 -26.44
N ASP A 197 30.42 -24.69 -25.73
CA ASP A 197 31.47 -23.75 -26.14
C ASP A 197 32.06 -24.07 -27.54
N ASP A 198 31.87 -25.30 -28.02
CA ASP A 198 32.35 -25.85 -29.28
C ASP A 198 31.27 -26.00 -30.36
N ALA A 199 30.05 -25.51 -30.14
CA ALA A 199 28.97 -25.66 -31.09
C ALA A 199 29.20 -24.80 -32.36
N ILE A 200 29.68 -25.43 -33.43
CA ILE A 200 29.84 -24.83 -34.76
C ILE A 200 28.62 -25.19 -35.62
N PHE A 201 27.81 -24.19 -35.98
CA PHE A 201 26.78 -24.34 -37.01
C PHE A 201 27.40 -24.18 -38.40
N LYS A 202 27.33 -25.22 -39.24
CA LYS A 202 27.59 -25.09 -40.68
C LYS A 202 26.28 -24.67 -41.37
N PRO A 203 26.32 -23.67 -42.27
CA PRO A 203 25.16 -23.22 -43.03
C PRO A 203 24.68 -24.28 -44.05
#